data_AF-A0A412X1E8-F1
#
_entry.id   AF-A0A412X1E8-F1
#
_cell.length_a   1.000
_cell.length_b   1.000
_cell.length_c   1.000
_cell.angle_alpha   90.00
_cell.angle_beta   90.00
_cell.angle_gamma   90.00
#
_symmetry.space_group_name_H-M   'P 1'
#
loop_
_entity.id
_entity.type
_entity.pdbx_description
1 polymer ?
#
loop_
_entity_poly.entity_id
_entity_poly.type
_entity_poly.pdbx_seq_one_letter_code
_entity_poly.pdbx_strand_id
1 'polypeptide(L)'
;MVMKKITKKTDEKSGNKRDSFVFYRSYLEAIETLSKKNKLIAFETIVRYALDQEMPESLPSNVLGIFKMAQPNIDSANKKYFNRLKGKAQKKKDCDEQEFGECIRLPEKKHNVKDDEFLGGENDDCFDDGEPDEFE
;
A
#
# COMPACT_ATOMS: atom_id res chain seq x y z
N MET A 1 8.76 -24.71 -48.85
CA MET A 1 7.91 -24.86 -47.64
C MET A 1 8.43 -23.91 -46.59
N VAL A 2 7.93 -22.66 -46.55
CA VAL A 2 8.38 -21.64 -45.60
C VAL A 2 7.30 -21.49 -44.54
N MET A 3 7.55 -22.02 -43.35
CA MET A 3 6.65 -21.88 -42.20
C MET A 3 6.73 -20.44 -41.68
N LYS A 4 5.64 -19.69 -41.85
CA LYS A 4 5.45 -18.38 -41.20
C LYS A 4 5.41 -18.60 -39.69
N LYS A 5 6.38 -18.02 -38.97
CA LYS A 5 6.35 -17.92 -37.51
C LYS A 5 5.14 -17.07 -37.11
N ILE A 6 4.16 -17.68 -36.46
CA ILE A 6 3.06 -16.98 -35.82
C ILE A 6 3.60 -16.44 -34.50
N THR A 7 4.10 -15.20 -34.52
CA THR A 7 4.37 -14.45 -33.29
C THR A 7 3.02 -14.07 -32.69
N LYS A 8 2.67 -14.67 -31.55
CA LYS A 8 1.51 -14.25 -30.77
C LYS A 8 1.71 -12.78 -30.40
N LYS A 9 0.85 -11.90 -30.93
CA LYS A 9 0.72 -10.54 -30.42
C LYS A 9 0.30 -10.66 -28.95
N THR A 10 1.14 -10.18 -28.05
CA THR A 10 0.73 -9.89 -26.68
C THR A 10 -0.35 -8.82 -26.76
N ASP A 11 -1.58 -9.18 -26.40
CA ASP A 11 -2.69 -8.25 -26.28
C ASP A 11 -2.31 -7.16 -25.27
N GLU A 12 -2.07 -5.94 -25.75
CA GLU A 12 -1.96 -4.76 -24.92
C GLU A 12 -3.33 -4.48 -24.29
N LYS A 13 -3.56 -5.12 -23.14
CA LYS A 13 -4.73 -4.84 -22.30
C LYS A 13 -4.53 -3.44 -21.70
N SER A 14 -5.06 -2.41 -22.36
CA SER A 14 -5.12 -1.03 -21.85
C SER A 14 -6.15 -0.91 -20.71
N GLY A 15 -6.06 -1.77 -19.70
CA GLY A 15 -6.84 -1.69 -18.48
C GLY A 15 -6.03 -0.95 -17.44
N ASN A 16 -6.35 0.34 -17.22
CA ASN A 16 -5.88 1.19 -16.10
C ASN A 16 -4.65 0.62 -15.35
N LYS A 17 -3.48 0.72 -15.99
CA LYS A 17 -2.21 0.37 -15.35
C LYS A 17 -1.99 1.30 -14.16
N ARG A 18 -1.41 0.77 -13.08
CA ARG A 18 -1.01 1.61 -11.95
C ARG A 18 0.33 2.26 -12.26
N ASP A 19 0.43 3.55 -12.01
CA ASP A 19 1.69 4.29 -12.17
C ASP A 19 2.59 4.16 -10.94
N SER A 20 2.03 3.78 -9.78
CA SER A 20 2.76 3.76 -8.52
C SER A 20 2.24 2.69 -7.56
N PHE A 21 3.10 2.34 -6.61
CA PHE A 21 2.78 1.46 -5.49
C PHE A 21 3.54 1.90 -4.23
N VAL A 22 3.15 1.39 -3.07
CA VAL A 22 3.80 1.69 -1.79
C VAL A 22 4.91 0.68 -1.55
N PHE A 23 6.14 1.18 -1.35
CA PHE A 23 7.29 0.37 -1.00
C PHE A 23 7.71 0.67 0.44
N TYR A 24 7.62 -0.31 1.32
CA TYR A 24 7.95 -0.15 2.74
C TYR A 24 9.44 -0.35 3.00
N ARG A 25 9.96 0.39 3.98
CA ARG A 25 11.36 0.30 4.42
C ARG A 25 11.77 -1.11 4.84
N SER A 26 10.86 -1.84 5.49
CA SER A 26 11.11 -3.24 5.90
C SER A 26 11.41 -4.18 4.74
N TYR A 27 10.89 -3.90 3.54
CA TYR A 27 11.21 -4.70 2.36
C TYR A 27 12.64 -4.46 1.90
N LEU A 28 13.09 -3.19 1.91
CA LEU A 28 14.47 -2.84 1.61
C LEU A 28 15.43 -3.57 2.54
N GLU A 29 15.19 -3.47 3.84
CA GLU A 29 16.04 -4.07 4.87
C GLU A 29 16.11 -5.60 4.72
N ALA A 30 14.97 -6.25 4.47
CA ALA A 30 14.95 -7.68 4.21
C ALA A 30 15.73 -8.05 2.94
N ILE A 31 15.57 -7.29 1.85
CA ILE A 31 16.30 -7.52 0.59
C ILE A 31 17.80 -7.28 0.79
N GLU A 32 18.20 -6.31 1.61
CA GLU A 32 19.60 -5.99 1.85
C GLU A 32 20.40 -7.15 2.48
N THR A 33 19.74 -8.08 3.17
CA THR A 33 20.35 -9.30 3.70
C THR A 33 20.73 -10.33 2.62
N LEU A 34 20.18 -10.20 1.41
CA LEU A 34 20.40 -11.16 0.33
C LEU A 34 21.74 -10.96 -0.40
N SER A 35 22.17 -11.96 -1.17
CA SER A 35 23.29 -11.82 -2.11
C SER A 35 22.93 -10.85 -3.25
N LYS A 36 23.92 -10.19 -3.85
CA LYS A 36 23.70 -9.18 -4.92
C LYS A 36 22.77 -9.65 -6.05
N LYS A 37 22.90 -10.92 -6.46
CA LYS A 37 22.04 -11.53 -7.50
C LYS A 37 20.58 -11.64 -7.02
N ASN A 38 20.38 -12.13 -5.80
CA ASN A 38 19.05 -12.32 -5.24
C ASN A 38 18.37 -10.99 -4.88
N LYS A 39 19.15 -9.94 -4.57
CA LYS A 39 18.60 -8.58 -4.38
C LYS A 39 17.84 -8.11 -5.62
N LEU A 40 18.47 -8.21 -6.78
CA LEU A 40 17.87 -7.80 -8.06
C LEU A 40 16.57 -8.57 -8.33
N ILE A 41 16.61 -9.89 -8.17
CA ILE A 41 15.44 -10.76 -8.36
C ILE A 41 14.30 -10.34 -7.41
N ALA A 42 14.60 -10.08 -6.14
CA ALA A 42 13.60 -9.65 -5.16
C ALA A 42 12.96 -8.31 -5.51
N PHE A 43 13.75 -7.33 -5.93
CA PHE A 43 13.22 -6.03 -6.38
C PHE A 43 12.33 -6.18 -7.61
N GLU A 44 12.81 -6.85 -8.66
CA GLU A 44 12.02 -7.05 -9.88
C GLU A 44 10.70 -7.77 -9.60
N THR A 45 10.74 -8.79 -8.76
CA THR A 45 9.57 -9.57 -8.37
C THR A 45 8.52 -8.71 -7.67
N ILE A 46 8.94 -7.94 -6.65
CA ILE A 46 8.02 -7.09 -5.88
C ILE A 46 7.42 -5.99 -6.76
N VAL A 47 8.24 -5.35 -7.61
CA VAL A 47 7.79 -4.26 -8.49
C VAL A 47 6.80 -4.78 -9.53
N ARG A 48 7.13 -5.85 -10.24
CA ARG A 48 6.24 -6.47 -11.25
C ARG A 48 4.93 -6.94 -10.64
N TYR A 49 4.99 -7.56 -9.46
CA TYR A 49 3.78 -7.99 -8.77
C TYR A 49 2.93 -6.81 -8.29
N ALA A 50 3.55 -5.74 -7.79
CA ALA A 50 2.81 -4.58 -7.30
C ALA A 50 2.11 -3.79 -8.41
N LEU A 51 2.77 -3.62 -9.55
CA LEU A 51 2.28 -2.82 -10.68
C LEU A 51 1.41 -3.65 -11.63
N ASP A 52 1.92 -4.80 -12.09
CA ASP A 52 1.32 -5.60 -13.16
C ASP A 52 0.58 -6.84 -12.62
N GLN A 53 0.71 -7.15 -11.32
CA GLN A 53 0.13 -8.35 -10.68
C GLN A 53 0.63 -9.65 -11.32
N GLU A 54 1.83 -9.61 -11.92
CA GLU A 54 2.49 -10.77 -12.49
C GLU A 54 3.02 -11.69 -11.39
N MET A 55 2.53 -12.93 -11.38
CA MET A 55 2.98 -13.92 -10.42
C MET A 55 4.32 -14.51 -10.86
N PRO A 56 5.34 -14.53 -9.99
CA PRO A 56 6.64 -15.08 -10.35
C PRO A 56 6.58 -16.61 -10.46
N GLU A 57 7.10 -17.17 -11.55
CA GLU A 57 7.07 -18.62 -11.80
C GLU A 57 8.09 -19.39 -10.95
N SER A 58 9.29 -18.83 -10.76
CA SER A 58 10.36 -19.49 -10.01
C SER A 58 11.22 -18.47 -9.28
N LEU A 59 11.26 -18.57 -7.95
CA LEU A 59 12.08 -17.71 -7.10
C LEU A 59 13.01 -18.53 -6.22
N PRO A 60 14.23 -18.03 -5.94
CA PRO A 60 15.07 -18.57 -4.89
C PRO A 60 14.33 -18.56 -3.55
N SER A 61 14.54 -19.59 -2.71
CA SER A 61 13.85 -19.74 -1.40
C SER A 61 13.89 -18.48 -0.54
N ASN A 62 15.06 -17.84 -0.44
CA ASN A 62 15.26 -16.63 0.36
C ASN A 62 14.44 -15.44 -0.18
N VAL A 63 14.30 -15.33 -1.51
CA VAL A 63 13.49 -14.29 -2.16
C VAL A 63 12.00 -14.59 -1.99
N LEU A 64 11.62 -15.86 -2.13
CA LEU A 64 10.24 -16.31 -1.98
C LEU A 64 9.69 -16.00 -0.58
N GLY A 65 10.49 -16.17 0.47
CA GLY A 65 10.10 -15.83 1.83
C GLY A 65 9.74 -14.35 1.98
N ILE A 66 10.62 -13.45 1.52
CA ILE A 66 10.40 -12.00 1.56
C ILE A 66 9.18 -11.61 0.72
N PHE A 67 9.07 -12.18 -0.49
CA PHE A 67 7.94 -11.93 -1.37
C PHE A 67 6.61 -12.33 -0.73
N LYS A 68 6.52 -13.53 -0.12
CA LYS A 68 5.32 -14.00 0.57
C LYS A 68 4.90 -13.09 1.73
N MET A 69 5.84 -12.46 2.42
CA MET A 69 5.53 -11.48 3.46
C MET A 69 5.03 -10.13 2.88
N ALA A 70 5.58 -9.70 1.75
CA ALA A 70 5.18 -8.46 1.09
C ALA A 70 3.82 -8.58 0.38
N GLN A 71 3.54 -9.75 -0.20
CA GLN A 71 2.35 -10.06 -0.99
C GLN A 71 1.02 -9.60 -0.36
N PRO A 72 0.66 -9.97 0.89
CA PRO A 72 -0.63 -9.58 1.47
C PRO A 72 -0.80 -8.06 1.62
N ASN A 73 0.30 -7.34 1.86
CA ASN A 73 0.28 -5.88 1.98
C ASN A 73 0.01 -5.22 0.62
N ILE A 74 0.67 -5.72 -0.43
CA ILE A 74 0.48 -5.28 -1.81
C ILE A 74 -0.96 -5.56 -2.26
N ASP A 75 -1.48 -6.75 -1.97
CA ASP A 75 -2.84 -7.16 -2.34
C ASP A 75 -3.90 -6.28 -1.68
N SER A 76 -3.72 -5.96 -0.39
CA SER A 76 -4.59 -5.04 0.33
C SER A 76 -4.60 -3.63 -0.29
N ALA A 77 -3.42 -3.08 -0.62
CA ALA A 77 -3.30 -1.79 -1.28
C ALA A 77 -3.98 -1.80 -2.67
N ASN A 78 -3.78 -2.89 -3.41
CA ASN A 78 -4.35 -3.07 -4.74
C ASN A 78 -5.88 -3.19 -4.68
N LYS A 79 -6.41 -3.97 -3.73
CA LYS A 79 -7.85 -4.06 -3.47
C LYS A 79 -8.46 -2.69 -3.18
N LYS A 80 -7.81 -1.87 -2.33
CA LYS A 80 -8.27 -0.50 -2.03
C LYS A 80 -8.29 0.38 -3.29
N TYR A 81 -7.27 0.33 -4.12
CA TYR A 81 -7.26 1.12 -5.35
C TYR A 81 -8.34 0.67 -6.34
N PHE A 82 -8.54 -0.63 -6.55
CA PHE A 82 -9.58 -1.11 -7.47
C PHE A 82 -10.98 -0.75 -6.97
N ASN A 83 -11.21 -0.80 -5.65
CA ASN A 83 -12.47 -0.34 -5.05
C ASN A 83 -12.69 1.16 -5.26
N ARG A 84 -11.64 1.99 -5.13
CA ARG A 84 -11.72 3.43 -5.44
C ARG A 84 -12.06 3.68 -6.91
N LEU A 85 -11.49 2.93 -7.84
CA LEU A 85 -11.82 3.06 -9.26
C LEU A 85 -13.29 2.68 -9.54
N LYS A 86 -13.76 1.57 -8.97
CA LYS A 86 -15.16 1.14 -9.11
C LYS A 86 -16.14 2.16 -8.53
N GLY A 87 -15.86 2.70 -7.34
CA GLY A 87 -16.70 3.74 -6.73
C GLY A 87 -16.71 5.06 -7.52
N LYS A 88 -15.59 5.44 -8.14
CA LYS A 88 -15.55 6.59 -9.07
C LYS A 88 -16.35 6.34 -10.34
N ALA A 89 -16.35 5.11 -10.85
CA ALA A 89 -17.13 4.75 -12.04
C ALA A 89 -18.64 4.77 -11.77
N GLN A 90 -19.08 4.32 -10.59
CA GLN A 90 -20.50 4.39 -10.19
C GLN A 90 -20.98 5.83 -10.04
N LYS A 91 -20.21 6.70 -9.36
CA LYS A 91 -20.55 8.12 -9.22
C LYS A 91 -20.68 8.86 -10.56
N LYS A 92 -19.92 8.47 -11.59
CA LYS A 92 -20.07 9.08 -12.92
C LYS A 92 -21.40 8.71 -13.57
N LYS A 93 -21.80 7.43 -13.47
CA LYS A 93 -23.08 6.95 -14.03
C LYS A 93 -24.28 7.63 -13.38
N ASP A 94 -24.23 7.91 -12.09
CA ASP A 94 -25.32 8.60 -11.38
C ASP A 94 -25.37 10.12 -11.69
N CYS A 95 -24.32 10.69 -12.31
CA CYS A 95 -24.27 12.10 -12.71
C CYS A 95 -24.62 12.33 -14.18
N ASP A 96 -24.72 11.28 -15.00
CA ASP A 96 -24.97 11.40 -16.45
C ASP A 96 -26.48 11.42 -16.80
N GLU A 97 -27.39 11.32 -15.82
CA GLU A 97 -28.86 11.30 -16.02
C GLU A 97 -29.61 12.55 -15.53
N GLN A 98 -28.94 13.67 -15.22
CA GLN A 98 -29.63 14.93 -14.88
C GLN A 98 -29.13 16.10 -15.73
N GLU A 99 -29.95 16.48 -16.71
CA GLU A 99 -29.87 17.79 -17.36
C GLU A 99 -30.00 18.93 -16.32
N PHE A 100 -29.12 19.92 -16.45
CA PHE A 100 -29.11 21.27 -15.86
C PHE A 100 -29.96 21.53 -14.60
N GLY A 101 -29.29 21.65 -13.45
CA GLY A 101 -29.89 22.25 -12.25
C GLY A 101 -28.94 22.28 -11.05
N GLU A 102 -28.25 23.41 -10.87
CA GLU A 102 -27.67 23.91 -9.62
C GLU A 102 -26.57 23.07 -8.93
N CYS A 103 -25.35 23.62 -8.87
CA CYS A 103 -24.28 23.10 -8.01
C CYS A 103 -24.68 23.23 -6.53
N ILE A 104 -25.25 22.18 -5.95
CA ILE A 104 -25.38 22.09 -4.50
C ILE A 104 -24.03 21.67 -3.91
N ARG A 105 -23.35 22.62 -3.28
CA ARG A 105 -22.13 22.40 -2.48
C ARG A 105 -22.48 21.48 -1.31
N LEU A 106 -21.69 20.42 -1.09
CA LEU A 106 -21.81 19.57 0.09
C LEU A 106 -21.52 20.39 1.37
N PRO A 107 -22.30 20.21 2.45
CA PRO A 107 -22.13 20.97 3.69
C PRO A 107 -20.77 20.68 4.34
N GLU A 108 -20.21 21.72 4.97
CA GLU A 108 -18.94 21.68 5.68
C GLU A 108 -18.94 20.60 6.76
N LYS A 109 -17.80 19.88 6.88
CA LYS A 109 -17.57 18.92 7.96
C LYS A 109 -17.68 19.66 9.29
N LYS A 110 -18.66 19.32 10.11
CA LYS A 110 -18.66 19.69 11.53
C LYS A 110 -17.43 19.05 12.19
N HIS A 111 -16.46 19.88 12.52
CA HIS A 111 -15.39 19.58 13.44
C HIS A 111 -16.04 19.45 14.83
N ASN A 112 -16.24 18.23 15.32
CA ASN A 112 -16.57 18.03 16.73
C ASN A 112 -15.26 18.11 17.51
N VAL A 113 -14.87 19.34 17.82
CA VAL A 113 -14.04 19.63 18.99
C VAL A 113 -14.89 19.28 20.20
N LYS A 114 -14.42 18.37 21.04
CA LYS A 114 -14.85 18.28 22.43
C LYS A 114 -13.69 18.82 23.25
N ASP A 115 -13.64 20.13 23.34
CA ASP A 115 -13.08 20.81 24.50
C ASP A 115 -14.28 21.06 25.41
N ASP A 116 -14.13 20.79 26.70
CA ASP A 116 -14.77 21.49 27.82
C ASP A 116 -14.25 20.84 29.13
N GLU A 117 -13.15 21.42 29.64
CA GLU A 117 -12.87 21.84 31.03
C GLU A 117 -12.97 20.81 32.18
N PHE A 118 -11.85 20.44 32.82
CA PHE A 118 -11.10 21.14 33.90
C PHE A 118 -11.81 21.18 35.27
N LEU A 119 -11.43 20.24 36.15
CA LEU A 119 -11.19 20.41 37.59
C LEU A 119 -9.98 19.50 37.89
N GLY A 120 -8.79 19.99 38.22
CA GLY A 120 -8.50 20.75 39.43
C GLY A 120 -8.08 19.76 40.52
N GLY A 121 -6.79 19.47 40.63
CA GLY A 121 -6.21 18.56 41.61
C GLY A 121 -4.68 18.56 41.54
N GLU A 122 -4.09 19.58 42.12
CA GLU A 122 -2.67 19.63 42.48
C GLU A 122 -2.34 18.43 43.37
N ASN A 123 -1.22 17.76 43.08
CA ASN A 123 -0.33 17.18 44.08
C ASN A 123 1.06 17.27 43.46
N ASP A 124 1.77 18.32 43.85
CA ASP A 124 3.21 18.24 44.04
C ASP A 124 3.50 17.08 44.99
N ASP A 125 4.57 16.33 44.73
CA ASP A 125 5.54 15.88 45.74
C ASP A 125 6.42 14.71 45.21
N CYS A 126 7.69 15.08 45.01
CA CYS A 126 8.87 14.28 45.35
C CYS A 126 9.31 13.14 44.42
N PHE A 127 10.16 13.54 43.49
CA PHE A 127 11.47 12.94 43.21
C PHE A 127 12.04 12.13 44.40
N ASP A 128 12.30 10.84 44.19
CA ASP A 128 13.13 10.01 45.07
C ASP A 128 14.16 9.27 44.21
N ASP A 129 15.38 9.79 44.22
CA ASP A 129 16.57 9.16 43.66
C ASP A 129 17.06 8.08 44.64
N GLY A 130 16.48 6.88 44.55
CA GLY A 130 16.95 5.71 45.28
C GLY A 130 18.16 5.06 44.58
N GLU A 131 19.33 5.26 45.19
CA GLU A 131 20.66 4.71 44.90
C GLU A 131 20.71 3.19 44.61
N PRO A 132 21.61 2.70 43.72
CA PRO A 132 21.76 1.26 43.46
C PRO A 132 22.65 0.60 44.52
N ASP A 133 22.07 -0.29 45.34
CA ASP A 133 22.84 -1.17 46.21
C ASP A 133 23.56 -2.25 45.37
N GLU A 134 24.88 -2.25 45.49
CA GLU A 134 25.78 -3.33 45.08
C GLU A 134 25.43 -4.63 45.83
N PHE A 135 25.41 -5.76 45.12
CA PHE A 135 25.44 -7.07 45.77
C PHE A 135 26.61 -7.87 45.20
N GLU A 136 27.52 -8.25 46.11
CA GLU A 136 28.65 -9.18 45.93
C GLU A 136 28.23 -10.58 45.46
#